data_AF-A0A0F8YI90-F1
#
_entry.id   AF-A0A0F8YI90-F1
#
_cell.length_a   1.000
_cell.length_b   1.000
_cell.length_c   1.000
_cell.angle_alpha   90.00
_cell.angle_beta   90.00
_cell.angle_gamma   90.00
#
_symmetry.space_group_name_H-M   'P 1'
#
loop_
_entity.id
_entity.type
_entity.pdbx_description
1 polymer ?
#
loop_
_entity_poly.entity_id
_entity_poly.type
_entity_poly.pdbx_seq_one_letter_code
_entity_poly.pdbx_strand_id
1 'polypeptide(L)'
;ENDVQLAGTTIHELAHVLAGRGAGHSKHWKAACDRLGLRLAMAAGNVYSMAQFEPSLRIAIAGLISPTDGKPVGMIGRHAIGKGAKPKACPVGIGTRGGKSRGIGSGSRLRKYICACEPAVIIRASRDNLAATCDHCERSFLLD
;
A
#
# COMPACT_ATOMS: atom_id res chain seq x y z
N GLU A 1 3.96 -6.48 18.97
CA GLU A 1 4.82 -6.35 17.77
C GLU A 1 6.07 -7.22 17.97
N ASN A 2 6.58 -7.88 16.93
CA ASN A 2 7.75 -8.77 17.00
C ASN A 2 8.96 -8.14 16.28
N ASP A 3 10.15 -8.72 16.44
CA ASP A 3 11.39 -8.15 15.89
C ASP A 3 11.37 -8.00 14.36
N VAL A 4 10.64 -8.89 13.67
CA VAL A 4 10.44 -8.84 12.21
C VAL A 4 9.59 -7.63 11.82
N GLN A 5 8.50 -7.35 12.54
CA GLN A 5 7.69 -6.16 12.32
C GLN A 5 8.46 -4.89 12.66
N LEU A 6 9.20 -4.90 13.77
CA LEU A 6 9.99 -3.75 14.21
C LEU A 6 11.06 -3.41 13.17
N ALA A 7 11.86 -4.39 12.75
CA ALA A 7 12.88 -4.21 11.72
C ALA A 7 12.28 -3.75 10.38
N GLY A 8 11.15 -4.34 9.97
CA GLY A 8 10.45 -3.95 8.75
C GLY A 8 9.98 -2.50 8.78
N THR A 9 9.37 -2.08 9.89
CA THR A 9 8.94 -0.69 10.10
C THR A 9 10.14 0.26 10.17
N THR A 10 11.20 -0.08 10.90
CA THR A 10 12.41 0.74 10.97
C THR A 10 13.02 0.96 9.59
N ILE A 11 13.16 -0.11 8.79
CA ILE A 11 13.72 0.01 7.44
C ILE A 11 12.78 0.76 6.50
N HIS A 12 11.46 0.60 6.63
CA HIS A 12 10.46 1.38 5.88
C HIS A 12 10.64 2.89 6.10
N GLU A 13 10.80 3.31 7.35
CA GLU A 13 10.94 4.72 7.68
C GLU A 13 12.33 5.26 7.32
N LEU A 14 13.40 4.47 7.46
CA LEU A 14 14.73 4.82 6.93
C LEU A 14 14.73 5.01 5.40
N ALA A 15 13.93 4.22 4.68
CA ALA A 15 13.79 4.38 3.24
C ALA A 15 13.16 5.73 2.85
N HIS A 16 12.27 6.31 3.68
CA HIS A 16 11.76 7.67 3.46
C HIS A 16 12.86 8.71 3.62
N VAL A 17 13.75 8.55 4.61
CA VAL A 17 14.92 9.43 4.79
C VAL A 17 15.81 9.40 3.55
N LEU A 18 16.11 8.21 3.04
CA LEU A 18 16.95 8.04 1.84
C LEU A 18 16.27 8.51 0.55
N ALA A 19 14.94 8.39 0.44
CA ALA A 19 14.19 8.85 -0.73
C ALA A 19 14.15 10.38 -0.84
N GLY A 20 14.41 11.08 0.25
CA GLY A 20 14.47 12.54 0.30
C GLY A 20 13.16 13.18 0.76
N ARG A 21 13.26 14.43 1.20
CA ARG A 21 12.13 15.18 1.77
C ARG A 21 10.97 15.27 0.78
N GLY A 22 9.77 14.92 1.25
CA GLY A 22 8.53 14.98 0.45
C GLY A 22 8.34 13.79 -0.50
N ALA A 23 9.29 12.86 -0.59
CA ALA A 23 9.07 11.60 -1.28
C ALA A 23 8.14 10.72 -0.44
N GLY A 24 6.92 10.47 -0.95
CA GLY A 24 6.07 9.39 -0.42
C GLY A 24 6.57 8.02 -0.87
N HIS A 25 5.67 7.02 -0.95
CA HIS A 25 5.97 5.66 -1.46
C HIS A 25 6.19 5.60 -2.99
N SER A 26 7.04 6.47 -3.51
CA SER A 26 7.41 6.62 -4.92
C SER A 26 8.35 5.51 -5.40
N LYS A 27 8.74 5.54 -6.68
CA LYS A 27 9.78 4.65 -7.22
C LYS A 27 11.13 4.84 -6.49
N HIS A 28 11.47 6.07 -6.09
CA HIS A 28 12.68 6.34 -5.33
C HIS A 28 12.64 5.73 -3.93
N TRP A 29 11.49 5.79 -3.27
CA TRP A 29 11.28 5.12 -1.98
C TRP A 29 11.40 3.60 -2.10
N LYS A 30 10.78 2.99 -3.12
CA LYS A 30 10.94 1.55 -3.37
C LYS A 30 12.39 1.16 -3.61
N ALA A 31 13.11 1.93 -4.42
CA ALA A 31 14.54 1.70 -4.65
C ALA A 31 15.37 1.86 -3.36
N ALA A 32 14.99 2.79 -2.47
CA ALA A 32 15.62 2.93 -1.16
C ALA A 32 15.31 1.74 -0.24
N CYS A 33 14.08 1.22 -0.22
CA CYS A 33 13.75 -0.01 0.49
C CYS A 33 14.59 -1.19 0.00
N ASP A 34 14.65 -1.39 -1.32
CA ASP A 34 15.45 -2.47 -1.91
C ASP A 34 16.94 -2.30 -1.57
N ARG A 35 17.47 -1.07 -1.63
CA ARG A 35 18.87 -0.76 -1.23
C ARG A 35 19.14 -1.05 0.24
N LEU A 36 18.16 -0.83 1.11
CA LEU A 36 18.23 -1.16 2.54
C LEU A 36 17.91 -2.63 2.81
N GLY A 37 17.69 -3.46 1.79
CA GLY A 37 17.45 -4.90 1.94
C GLY A 37 16.01 -5.28 2.32
N LEU A 38 15.05 -4.34 2.29
CA LEU A 38 13.63 -4.62 2.45
C LEU A 38 12.95 -4.76 1.08
N ARG A 39 12.73 -6.01 0.68
CA ARG A 39 12.15 -6.40 -0.61
C ARG A 39 10.63 -6.43 -0.53
N LEU A 40 9.97 -6.18 -1.65
CA LEU A 40 8.50 -6.22 -1.77
C LEU A 40 7.80 -5.26 -0.79
N ALA A 41 8.42 -4.11 -0.51
CA ALA A 41 7.89 -3.13 0.42
C ALA A 41 6.53 -2.58 -0.05
N MET A 42 5.57 -2.54 0.88
CA MET A 42 4.24 -1.98 0.65
C MET A 42 4.07 -0.65 1.39
N ALA A 43 3.32 0.26 0.77
CA ALA A 43 3.02 1.59 1.31
C ALA A 43 2.21 1.56 2.62
N ALA A 44 1.32 0.58 2.75
CA ALA A 44 0.43 0.44 3.90
C ALA A 44 0.02 -1.03 4.07
N GLY A 45 -0.38 -1.40 5.29
CA GLY A 45 -0.90 -2.73 5.59
C GLY A 45 0.13 -3.86 5.48
N ASN A 46 1.42 -3.54 5.42
CA ASN A 46 2.46 -4.54 5.29
C ASN A 46 2.60 -5.33 6.60
N VAL A 47 2.44 -6.65 6.53
CA VAL A 47 2.82 -7.56 7.60
C VAL A 47 4.15 -8.16 7.20
N TYR A 48 5.22 -7.71 7.84
CA TYR A 48 6.57 -8.13 7.47
C TYR A 48 6.83 -9.60 7.78
N SER A 49 7.59 -10.25 6.90
CA SER A 49 8.04 -11.62 7.04
C SER A 49 9.54 -11.70 6.76
N MET A 50 10.22 -12.69 7.34
CA MET A 50 11.66 -12.88 7.12
C MET A 50 12.03 -13.00 5.63
N ALA A 51 11.13 -13.52 4.80
CA ALA A 51 11.32 -13.63 3.36
C ALA A 51 11.45 -12.27 2.65
N GLN A 52 10.90 -11.19 3.21
CA GLN A 52 11.02 -9.86 2.62
C GLN A 52 12.41 -9.25 2.84
N PHE A 53 13.18 -9.72 3.81
CA PHE A 53 14.52 -9.18 4.06
C PHE A 53 15.58 -9.90 3.22
N GLU A 54 16.64 -9.18 2.88
CA GLU A 54 17.89 -9.71 2.34
C GLU A 54 18.58 -10.63 3.39
N PRO A 55 19.32 -11.67 2.98
CA PRO A 55 19.84 -12.68 3.91
C PRO A 55 20.64 -12.13 5.10
N SER A 56 21.46 -11.10 4.91
CA SER A 56 22.27 -10.55 6.01
C SER A 56 21.40 -9.94 7.11
N LEU A 57 20.31 -9.26 6.73
CA LEU A 57 19.35 -8.68 7.67
C LEU A 57 18.56 -9.75 8.41
N ARG A 58 18.28 -10.90 7.79
CA ARG A 58 17.61 -12.00 8.50
C ARG A 58 18.46 -12.50 9.66
N ILE A 59 19.76 -12.64 9.44
CA ILE A 59 20.72 -13.04 10.47
C ILE A 59 20.77 -11.98 11.57
N ALA A 60 20.87 -10.70 11.20
CA ALA A 60 20.89 -9.59 12.15
C ALA A 60 19.61 -9.52 13.00
N ILE A 61 18.43 -9.65 12.38
CA ILE A 61 17.13 -9.63 13.07
C ILE A 61 17.01 -10.81 14.03
N ALA A 62 17.42 -12.01 13.60
CA ALA A 62 17.39 -13.20 14.45
C ALA A 62 18.36 -13.10 15.64
N GLY A 63 19.42 -12.30 15.52
CA GLY A 63 20.39 -12.04 16.58
C GLY A 63 20.06 -10.85 17.49
N LEU A 64 18.91 -10.19 17.31
CA LEU A 64 18.52 -9.08 18.17
C LEU A 64 18.29 -9.55 19.60
N ILE A 65 18.99 -8.92 20.54
CA ILE A 65 18.77 -9.14 21.96
C ILE A 65 17.58 -8.30 22.44
N SER A 66 16.85 -8.82 23.42
CA SER A 66 15.81 -8.02 24.07
C SER A 66 16.45 -6.81 24.77
N PRO A 67 15.92 -5.59 24.57
CA PRO A 67 16.41 -4.41 25.28
C PRO A 67 16.34 -4.61 26.80
N THR A 68 17.38 -4.16 27.49
CA THR A 68 17.47 -4.20 28.96
C THR A 68 16.98 -2.91 29.61
N ASP A 69 16.77 -1.85 28.82
CA ASP A 69 16.38 -0.52 29.24
C ASP A 69 15.00 -0.11 28.68
N GLY A 70 14.06 0.08 29.60
CA GLY A 70 12.68 0.44 29.27
C GLY A 70 11.85 -0.71 28.66
N LYS A 71 10.53 -0.53 28.68
CA LYS A 71 9.59 -1.36 27.93
C LYS A 71 8.89 -0.43 26.95
N PRO A 72 8.86 -0.73 25.63
CA PRO A 72 8.15 0.13 24.68
C PRO A 72 6.70 0.29 25.12
N VAL A 73 6.24 1.54 25.28
CA VAL A 73 4.96 1.89 25.92
C VAL A 73 3.74 1.52 25.03
N GLY A 74 3.96 0.98 23.83
CA GLY A 74 2.91 0.40 22.97
C GLY A 74 2.64 -1.09 23.18
N MET A 75 3.30 -1.74 24.14
CA MET A 75 3.38 -3.19 24.23
C MET A 75 2.36 -3.82 25.19
N ILE A 76 1.10 -3.40 25.12
CA ILE A 76 0.00 -4.23 25.65
C ILE A 76 -0.22 -5.35 24.63
N GLY A 77 0.34 -6.53 24.92
CA GLY A 77 0.08 -7.76 24.16
C GLY A 77 1.30 -8.36 23.45
N ARG A 78 2.41 -8.61 24.15
CA ARG A 78 3.19 -9.83 23.85
C ARG A 78 2.33 -10.99 24.36
N HIS A 79 2.05 -11.99 23.52
CA HIS A 79 1.28 -13.24 23.80
C HIS A 79 -0.22 -13.32 23.44
N ALA A 80 -0.78 -12.47 22.58
CA ALA A 80 -2.06 -12.78 21.94
C ALA A 80 -1.84 -13.34 20.53
N ILE A 81 -1.68 -14.65 20.42
CA ILE A 81 -2.01 -15.36 19.18
C ILE A 81 -3.53 -15.29 19.06
N GLY A 82 -4.03 -14.27 18.36
CA GLY A 82 -5.47 -14.10 18.13
C GLY A 82 -5.92 -12.65 18.22
N LYS A 83 -6.52 -12.17 17.12
CA LYS A 83 -7.08 -10.82 16.92
C LYS A 83 -6.02 -9.73 16.75
N GLY A 84 -5.34 -9.79 15.61
CA GLY A 84 -4.33 -8.84 15.17
C GLY A 84 -4.85 -7.39 15.12
N ALA A 85 -4.14 -6.50 15.79
CA ALA A 85 -4.20 -5.08 15.48
C ALA A 85 -3.91 -4.92 13.98
N LYS A 86 -4.84 -4.33 13.23
CA LYS A 86 -4.63 -4.08 11.81
C LYS A 86 -3.39 -3.18 11.68
N PRO A 87 -2.40 -3.52 10.84
CA PRO A 87 -1.23 -2.67 10.66
C PRO A 87 -1.68 -1.27 10.25
N LYS A 88 -1.39 -0.28 11.09
CA LYS A 88 -1.75 1.11 10.80
C LYS A 88 -0.98 1.55 9.55
N ALA A 89 -1.68 2.18 8.60
CA ALA A 89 -1.06 2.68 7.39
C ALA A 89 0.00 3.74 7.74
N CYS A 90 1.16 3.69 7.07
CA CYS A 90 2.13 4.77 7.14
C CYS A 90 1.47 6.06 6.62
N PRO A 91 1.50 7.17 7.39
CA PRO A 91 0.84 8.41 7.00
C PRO A 91 1.51 9.07 5.79
N VAL A 92 2.80 8.77 5.58
CA VAL A 92 3.62 9.27 4.46
C VAL A 92 3.27 8.52 3.18
N GLY A 93 2.06 8.71 2.65
CA GLY A 93 1.58 7.92 1.51
C GLY A 93 0.09 7.94 1.23
N ILE A 94 -0.72 8.47 2.15
CA ILE A 94 -2.16 8.69 1.89
C ILE A 94 -2.26 9.90 0.95
N GLY A 95 -2.55 9.65 -0.33
CA GLY A 95 -2.79 10.70 -1.33
C GLY A 95 -1.63 11.05 -2.28
N THR A 96 -0.49 10.35 -2.25
CA THR A 96 0.63 10.61 -3.19
C THR A 96 0.57 9.76 -4.47
N ARG A 97 0.86 10.42 -5.60
CA ARG A 97 0.75 9.89 -6.98
C ARG A 97 1.70 8.71 -7.19
N GLY A 98 1.15 7.50 -7.41
CA GLY A 98 1.91 6.31 -7.83
C GLY A 98 1.86 5.10 -6.87
N GLY A 99 1.32 5.26 -5.66
CA GLY A 99 1.05 4.12 -4.78
C GLY A 99 -0.22 3.37 -5.21
N LYS A 100 -0.18 2.03 -5.28
CA LYS A 100 -1.40 1.19 -5.26
C LYS A 100 -1.99 1.17 -3.83
N SER A 101 -2.12 2.34 -3.21
CA SER A 101 -2.72 2.61 -1.90
C SER A 101 -3.87 3.60 -2.10
N ARG A 102 -4.79 3.24 -2.98
CA ARG A 102 -6.04 3.97 -3.16
C ARG A 102 -6.91 3.60 -1.96
N GLY A 103 -6.97 4.49 -0.97
CA GLY A 103 -7.76 4.30 0.26
C GLY A 103 -9.22 3.94 -0.04
N ILE A 104 -9.92 3.42 0.97
CA ILE A 104 -11.37 3.15 0.89
C ILE A 104 -12.06 4.43 0.39
N GLY A 105 -12.64 4.38 -0.81
CA GLY A 105 -13.28 5.53 -1.48
C GLY A 105 -12.52 6.14 -2.66
N SER A 106 -11.31 5.68 -3.00
CA SER A 106 -10.67 6.09 -4.26
C SER A 106 -11.26 5.30 -5.42
N GLY A 107 -12.48 5.69 -5.78
CA GLY A 107 -13.22 5.18 -6.90
C GLY A 107 -12.39 5.17 -8.19
N SER A 108 -12.74 4.27 -9.08
CA SER A 108 -12.32 4.29 -10.47
C SER A 108 -12.39 5.72 -11.02
N ARG A 109 -11.28 6.27 -11.55
CA ARG A 109 -11.33 7.53 -12.35
C ARG A 109 -12.12 7.35 -13.64
N LEU A 110 -12.48 6.11 -13.99
CA LEU A 110 -13.36 5.83 -15.11
C LEU A 110 -14.78 6.17 -14.70
N ARG A 111 -15.38 7.08 -15.46
CA ARG A 111 -16.80 7.41 -15.39
C ARG A 111 -17.60 6.24 -15.96
N LYS A 112 -18.75 5.95 -15.35
CA LYS A 112 -19.66 4.91 -15.80
C LYS A 112 -20.59 5.54 -16.84
N TYR A 113 -20.71 4.88 -17.99
CA TYR A 113 -21.69 5.25 -18.99
C TYR A 113 -22.64 4.08 -19.23
N ILE A 114 -23.92 4.38 -19.40
CA ILE A 114 -25.00 3.42 -19.54
C ILE A 114 -25.72 3.65 -20.87
N CYS A 115 -25.99 2.55 -21.56
CA CYS A 115 -26.88 2.53 -22.71
C CYS A 115 -28.29 2.16 -22.28
N ALA A 116 -29.30 2.72 -22.95
CA ALA A 116 -30.72 2.44 -22.74
C ALA A 116 -31.21 1.06 -23.27
N CYS A 117 -30.31 0.09 -23.45
CA CYS A 117 -30.72 -1.28 -23.79
C CYS A 117 -31.38 -1.95 -22.58
N GLU A 118 -32.15 -3.01 -22.80
CA GLU A 118 -32.62 -3.89 -21.74
C GLU A 118 -32.19 -5.33 -22.06
N PRO A 119 -31.23 -5.91 -21.30
CA PRO A 119 -30.51 -5.31 -20.16
C PRO A 119 -29.54 -4.19 -20.59
N ALA A 120 -29.29 -3.25 -19.68
CA ALA A 120 -28.44 -2.10 -19.95
C ALA A 120 -26.98 -2.51 -20.21
N VAL A 121 -26.42 -2.04 -21.32
CA VAL A 121 -24.98 -2.18 -21.61
C VAL A 121 -24.23 -1.10 -20.84
N ILE A 122 -23.20 -1.50 -20.07
CA ILE A 122 -22.43 -0.62 -19.19
C ILE A 122 -20.97 -0.60 -19.63
N ILE A 123 -20.41 0.59 -19.83
CA ILE A 123 -18.99 0.77 -20.10
C ILE A 123 -18.38 1.80 -19.14
N ARG A 124 -17.05 1.75 -19.00
CA ARG A 124 -16.30 2.67 -18.13
C ARG A 124 -15.16 3.32 -18.89
N ALA A 125 -15.12 4.64 -18.93
CA ALA A 125 -14.13 5.39 -19.71
C ALA A 125 -13.44 6.49 -18.89
N SER A 126 -12.16 6.76 -19.20
CA SER A 126 -11.33 7.75 -18.49
C SER A 126 -11.44 9.18 -19.06
N ARG A 127 -12.57 9.54 -19.67
CA ARG A 127 -12.80 10.82 -20.35
C ARG A 127 -14.15 11.39 -19.95
N ASP A 128 -14.31 12.70 -20.11
CA ASP A 128 -15.54 13.42 -19.74
C ASP A 128 -16.59 13.35 -20.86
N ASN A 129 -16.15 13.46 -22.12
CA ASN A 129 -16.99 13.38 -23.31
C ASN A 129 -16.71 12.07 -24.06
N LEU A 130 -17.66 11.14 -23.98
CA LEU A 130 -17.55 9.84 -24.65
C LEU A 130 -18.19 9.89 -26.04
N ALA A 131 -17.38 9.77 -27.09
CA ALA A 131 -17.83 9.56 -28.46
C ALA A 131 -17.80 8.06 -28.78
N ALA A 132 -18.82 7.33 -28.32
CA ALA A 132 -19.00 5.91 -28.58
C ALA A 132 -20.49 5.56 -28.65
N THR A 133 -20.83 4.64 -29.56
CA THR A 133 -22.17 4.11 -29.76
C THR A 133 -22.24 2.66 -29.28
N CYS A 134 -23.42 2.23 -28.84
CA CYS A 134 -23.67 0.84 -28.47
C CYS A 134 -23.97 0.02 -29.72
N ASP A 135 -23.23 -1.06 -29.97
CA ASP A 135 -23.46 -1.91 -31.15
C ASP A 135 -24.82 -2.63 -31.15
N HIS A 136 -25.50 -2.72 -30.01
CA HIS A 136 -26.80 -3.37 -29.92
C HIS A 136 -27.95 -2.46 -30.39
N CYS A 137 -27.90 -1.17 -30.08
CA CYS A 137 -29.01 -0.24 -30.38
C CYS A 137 -28.58 1.00 -31.17
N GLU A 138 -27.30 1.08 -31.52
CA GLU A 138 -26.63 2.16 -32.27
C GLU A 138 -26.72 3.55 -31.62
N ARG A 139 -27.21 3.64 -30.38
CA ARG A 139 -27.31 4.90 -29.63
C ARG A 139 -26.04 5.19 -28.85
N SER A 140 -25.80 6.48 -28.60
CA SER A 140 -24.71 6.95 -27.74
C SER A 140 -24.91 6.52 -26.29
N PHE A 141 -23.80 6.20 -25.62
CA PHE A 141 -23.81 5.96 -24.18
C PHE A 141 -23.98 7.28 -23.39
N LEU A 142 -24.79 7.24 -22.33
CA LEU A 142 -25.04 8.39 -21.45
C LEU A 142 -24.27 8.26 -20.15
N LEU A 143 -23.80 9.38 -19.60
CA LEU A 143 -23.12 9.40 -18.31
C LEU A 143 -24.12 9.10 -17.19
N ASP A 144 -23.78 8.13 -16.32
CA ASP A 144 -24.50 7.82 -15.08
C ASP A 144 -24.06 8.71 -13.92
#